data_AF-A0AAJ8KBH0-F1
#
_entry.id   AF-A0AAJ8KBH0-F1
#
_cell.length_a   1.000
_cell.length_b   1.000
_cell.length_c   1.000
_cell.angle_alpha   90.00
_cell.angle_beta   90.00
_cell.angle_gamma   90.00
#
_symmetry.space_group_name_H-M   'P 1'
#
loop_
_entity.id
_entity.type
_entity.pdbx_description
1 polymer ?
#
loop_
_entity_poly.entity_id
_entity_poly.type
_entity_poly.pdbx_seq_one_letter_code
_entity_poly.pdbx_strand_id
1 'polypeptide(L)'
;MIRLTSTARLAIRSISTSSVARQEVVGTVGTAPVKRPVGGFRILGFFLGFSISSALSIYYLQQENKIASGLLLASVEELQQGTGKISSHLDRLQVVEKEIAALKSAGAVKDDVTKVRGEMKKVYDGLHLELLDLRAHVWGVEQDLQKVVKTGEGDFYSLLLVNKAQHACN
;
A
#
# COMPACT_ATOMS: atom_id res chain seq x y z
N MET A 1 19.16 29.46 -24.23
CA MET A 1 17.99 30.36 -24.18
C MET A 1 17.72 30.87 -25.59
N ILE A 2 16.77 30.28 -26.30
CA ILE A 2 16.36 30.71 -27.66
C ILE A 2 14.84 30.87 -27.65
N ARG A 3 14.38 32.08 -27.93
CA ARG A 3 12.97 32.49 -27.93
C ARG A 3 12.23 31.88 -29.11
N LEU A 4 11.05 31.28 -28.87
CA LEU A 4 10.09 30.98 -29.93
C LEU A 4 9.07 32.13 -30.03
N THR A 5 9.09 32.83 -31.17
CA THR A 5 7.97 33.62 -31.67
C THR A 5 7.67 33.12 -33.07
N SER A 6 6.50 32.51 -33.28
CA SER A 6 5.89 32.44 -34.61
C SER A 6 4.39 32.23 -34.47
N THR A 7 3.64 33.32 -34.61
CA THR A 7 2.19 33.35 -34.77
C THR A 7 1.85 33.03 -36.22
N ALA A 8 1.56 31.75 -36.51
CA ALA A 8 0.98 31.37 -37.79
C ALA A 8 -0.51 31.74 -37.80
N ARG A 9 -0.86 32.89 -38.38
CA ARG A 9 -2.25 33.22 -38.71
C ARG A 9 -2.71 32.31 -39.85
N LEU A 10 -3.62 31.40 -39.57
CA LEU A 10 -4.36 30.66 -40.59
C LEU A 10 -5.28 31.66 -41.33
N ALA A 11 -4.95 31.95 -42.58
CA ALA A 11 -5.82 32.69 -43.49
C ALA A 11 -6.98 31.77 -43.92
N ILE A 12 -8.03 31.71 -43.10
CA ILE A 12 -9.28 31.04 -43.46
C ILE A 12 -9.93 31.88 -44.57
N ARG A 13 -9.82 31.41 -45.82
CA ARG A 13 -10.65 31.92 -46.93
C ARG A 13 -12.09 31.53 -46.64
N SER A 14 -12.85 32.48 -46.09
CA SER A 14 -14.30 32.37 -45.90
C SER A 14 -14.96 32.20 -47.27
N ILE A 15 -15.58 31.04 -47.51
CA ILE A 15 -16.47 30.84 -48.65
C ILE A 15 -17.78 31.54 -48.29
N SER A 16 -17.87 32.82 -48.62
CA SER A 16 -19.10 33.59 -48.48
C SER A 16 -20.04 33.22 -49.62
N THR A 17 -21.00 32.32 -49.36
CA THR A 17 -22.13 32.08 -50.26
C THR A 17 -23.21 33.13 -50.00
N SER A 18 -22.90 34.41 -50.20
CA SER A 18 -23.96 35.40 -50.36
C SER A 18 -24.46 35.30 -51.80
N SER A 19 -25.73 34.96 -51.97
CA SER A 19 -26.43 35.33 -53.19
C SER A 19 -26.40 36.86 -53.22
N VAL A 20 -25.56 37.44 -54.08
CA VAL A 20 -25.59 38.88 -54.35
C VAL A 20 -26.94 39.17 -55.00
N ALA A 21 -27.93 39.49 -54.17
CA ALA A 21 -29.08 40.26 -54.60
C ALA A 21 -28.53 41.65 -54.91
N ARG A 22 -28.22 41.90 -56.19
CA ARG A 22 -27.97 43.25 -56.69
C ARG A 22 -29.26 44.04 -56.47
N GLN A 23 -29.33 44.74 -55.34
CA GLN A 23 -30.28 45.83 -55.13
C GLN A 23 -29.98 46.88 -56.21
N GLU A 24 -30.94 47.13 -57.09
CA GLU A 24 -30.79 48.11 -58.17
C GLU A 24 -30.59 49.51 -57.57
N VAL A 25 -29.40 50.07 -57.74
CA VAL A 25 -29.19 51.52 -57.66
C VAL A 25 -29.26 52.04 -59.09
N VAL A 26 -30.32 52.81 -59.35
CA VAL A 26 -30.60 53.53 -60.58
C VAL A 26 -29.38 54.34 -61.01
N GLY A 27 -28.83 54.06 -62.19
CA GLY A 27 -27.81 54.89 -62.81
C GLY A 27 -27.07 54.24 -63.98
N THR A 28 -27.34 54.74 -65.19
CA THR A 28 -26.55 54.64 -66.43
C THR A 28 -26.77 53.41 -67.34
N VAL A 29 -27.29 53.74 -68.53
CA VAL A 29 -27.48 52.95 -69.76
C VAL A 29 -26.38 51.92 -70.05
N GLY A 30 -26.77 50.64 -70.10
CA GLY A 30 -25.95 49.56 -70.61
C GLY A 30 -26.68 48.21 -70.50
N THR A 31 -27.34 47.82 -71.59
CA THR A 31 -27.86 46.47 -71.94
C THR A 31 -28.41 45.63 -70.79
N ALA A 32 -29.74 45.47 -70.76
CA ALA A 32 -30.45 44.56 -69.84
C ALA A 32 -29.76 43.18 -69.75
N PRO A 33 -29.39 42.69 -68.55
CA PRO A 33 -28.74 41.41 -68.42
C PRO A 33 -29.72 40.30 -68.81
N VAL A 34 -29.47 39.67 -69.96
CA VAL A 34 -30.18 38.49 -70.44
C VAL A 34 -30.18 37.45 -69.34
N LYS A 35 -31.37 37.13 -68.80
CA LYS A 35 -31.61 36.11 -67.78
C LYS A 35 -31.31 34.73 -68.36
N ARG A 36 -30.03 34.36 -68.42
CA ARG A 36 -29.62 33.01 -68.84
C ARG A 36 -30.08 32.02 -67.77
N PRO A 37 -30.81 30.95 -68.11
CA PRO A 37 -31.31 29.98 -67.14
C PRO A 37 -30.15 29.14 -66.59
N VAL A 38 -29.41 29.69 -65.62
CA VAL A 38 -28.34 29.00 -64.89
C VAL A 38 -28.91 28.22 -63.70
N GLY A 39 -29.93 27.38 -63.97
CA GLY A 39 -30.59 26.58 -62.94
C GLY A 39 -29.94 25.21 -62.74
N GLY A 40 -29.86 24.42 -63.82
CA GLY A 40 -29.53 22.99 -63.73
C GLY A 40 -28.08 22.71 -63.35
N PHE A 41 -27.11 23.29 -64.06
CA PHE A 41 -25.68 23.00 -63.83
C PHE A 41 -25.17 23.40 -62.44
N ARG A 42 -25.76 24.42 -61.80
CA ARG A 42 -25.41 24.82 -60.44
C ARG A 42 -25.92 23.81 -59.41
N ILE A 43 -27.15 23.33 -59.59
CA ILE A 43 -27.77 22.32 -58.73
C ILE A 43 -27.07 20.96 -58.93
N LEU A 44 -26.75 20.60 -60.17
CA LEU A 44 -26.01 19.37 -60.48
C LEU A 44 -24.59 19.38 -59.85
N GLY A 45 -23.89 20.51 -59.94
CA GLY A 45 -22.60 20.70 -59.29
C GLY A 45 -22.70 20.66 -57.76
N PHE A 46 -23.80 21.17 -57.19
CA PHE A 46 -24.07 21.06 -55.75
C PHE A 46 -24.30 19.60 -55.33
N PHE A 47 -25.13 18.84 -56.03
CA PHE A 47 -25.34 17.43 -55.72
C PHE A 47 -24.06 16.61 -55.90
N LEU A 48 -23.29 16.85 -56.96
CA LEU A 48 -22.03 16.16 -57.19
C LEU A 48 -20.99 16.51 -56.10
N GLY A 49 -20.87 17.79 -55.74
CA GLY A 49 -20.00 18.25 -54.67
C GLY A 49 -20.43 17.73 -53.30
N PHE A 50 -21.75 17.70 -53.02
CA PHE A 50 -22.30 17.13 -51.79
C PHE A 50 -22.07 15.61 -51.71
N SER A 51 -22.22 14.88 -52.81
CA SER A 51 -21.90 13.45 -52.87
C SER A 51 -20.42 13.16 -52.64
N ILE A 52 -19.52 13.91 -53.28
CA ILE A 52 -18.06 13.76 -53.09
C ILE A 52 -17.67 14.16 -51.66
N SER A 53 -18.19 15.27 -51.14
CA SER A 53 -17.93 15.72 -49.77
C SER A 53 -18.48 14.72 -48.75
N SER A 54 -19.69 14.20 -48.95
CA SER A 54 -20.30 13.16 -48.09
C SER A 54 -19.47 11.88 -48.09
N ALA A 55 -19.01 11.42 -49.27
CA ALA A 55 -18.11 10.27 -49.38
C ALA A 55 -16.77 10.52 -48.66
N LEU A 56 -16.18 11.72 -48.80
CA LEU A 56 -14.95 12.11 -48.11
C LEU A 56 -15.15 12.20 -46.59
N SER A 57 -16.24 12.79 -46.10
CA SER A 57 -16.57 12.84 -44.67
C SER A 57 -16.73 11.45 -44.08
N ILE A 58 -17.43 10.55 -44.78
CA ILE A 58 -17.59 9.15 -44.37
C ILE A 58 -16.23 8.43 -44.34
N TYR A 59 -15.35 8.71 -45.32
CA TYR A 59 -14.01 8.13 -45.38
C TYR A 59 -13.12 8.59 -44.22
N TYR A 60 -13.07 9.89 -43.93
CA TYR A 60 -12.26 10.44 -42.83
C TYR A 60 -12.77 10.02 -41.45
N LEU A 61 -14.09 10.04 -41.22
CA LEU A 61 -14.67 9.60 -39.93
C LEU A 61 -14.46 8.10 -39.65
N GLN A 62 -14.43 7.25 -40.70
CA GLN A 62 -14.15 5.83 -40.52
C GLN A 62 -12.67 5.54 -40.25
N GLN A 63 -11.75 6.37 -40.71
CA GLN A 63 -10.32 6.19 -40.48
C GLN A 63 -9.97 6.39 -39.00
N GLU A 64 -10.59 7.39 -38.36
CA GLU A 64 -10.45 7.64 -36.92
C GLU A 64 -11.18 6.58 -36.08
N ASN A 65 -12.33 6.07 -36.54
CA ASN A 65 -13.01 4.96 -35.86
C ASN A 65 -12.19 3.66 -35.86
N LYS A 66 -11.42 3.38 -36.93
CA LYS A 66 -10.53 2.21 -36.97
C LYS A 66 -9.35 2.36 -36.00
N ILE A 67 -8.81 3.56 -35.86
CA ILE A 67 -7.74 3.86 -34.89
C ILE A 67 -8.29 3.82 -33.46
N ALA A 68 -9.48 4.37 -33.21
CA ALA A 68 -10.15 4.31 -31.91
C ALA A 68 -10.59 2.89 -31.53
N SER A 69 -11.04 2.07 -32.49
CA SER A 69 -11.37 0.66 -32.25
C SER A 69 -10.11 -0.20 -32.00
N GLY A 70 -8.97 0.16 -32.61
CA GLY A 70 -7.67 -0.41 -32.26
C GLY A 70 -7.25 -0.06 -30.84
N LEU A 71 -7.58 1.15 -30.36
CA LEU A 71 -7.31 1.58 -28.98
C LEU A 71 -8.31 0.96 -27.98
N LEU A 72 -9.57 0.76 -28.36
CA LEU A 72 -10.55 0.01 -27.56
C LEU A 72 -10.22 -1.50 -27.49
N LEU A 73 -9.73 -2.11 -28.57
CA LEU A 73 -9.23 -3.50 -28.55
C LEU A 73 -7.94 -3.63 -27.73
N ALA A 74 -7.03 -2.66 -27.83
CA ALA A 74 -5.86 -2.59 -26.95
C ALA A 74 -6.27 -2.41 -25.48
N SER A 75 -7.31 -1.61 -25.19
CA SER A 75 -7.86 -1.48 -23.84
C SER A 75 -8.61 -2.73 -23.38
N VAL A 76 -9.14 -3.58 -24.25
CA VAL A 76 -9.70 -4.89 -23.88
C VAL A 76 -8.59 -5.89 -23.53
N GLU A 77 -7.47 -5.89 -24.24
CA GLU A 77 -6.32 -6.75 -23.92
C GLU A 77 -5.61 -6.29 -22.62
N GLU A 78 -5.52 -4.97 -22.41
CA GLU A 78 -5.06 -4.38 -21.14
C GLU A 78 -6.06 -4.61 -20.00
N LEU A 79 -7.37 -4.54 -20.23
CA LEU A 79 -8.38 -4.93 -19.24
C LEU A 79 -8.36 -6.44 -18.96
N GLN A 80 -8.06 -7.30 -19.94
CA GLN A 80 -7.95 -8.74 -19.74
C GLN A 80 -6.70 -9.10 -18.93
N GLN A 81 -5.58 -8.40 -19.13
CA GLN A 81 -4.45 -8.42 -18.21
C GLN A 81 -4.81 -7.83 -16.83
N GLY A 82 -5.62 -6.77 -16.78
CA GLY A 82 -6.15 -6.17 -15.56
C GLY A 82 -7.06 -7.12 -14.77
N THR A 83 -7.91 -7.89 -15.44
CA THR A 83 -8.78 -8.92 -14.86
C THR A 83 -7.97 -10.15 -14.43
N GLY A 84 -6.92 -10.53 -15.16
CA GLY A 84 -5.97 -11.56 -14.72
C GLY A 84 -5.21 -11.14 -13.45
N LYS A 85 -4.82 -9.86 -13.34
CA LYS A 85 -4.25 -9.29 -12.12
C LYS A 85 -5.27 -9.24 -10.98
N ILE A 86 -6.52 -8.84 -11.23
CA ILE A 86 -7.58 -8.86 -10.20
C ILE A 86 -7.87 -10.29 -9.72
N SER A 87 -7.85 -11.29 -10.61
CA SER A 87 -7.99 -12.70 -10.24
C SER A 87 -6.81 -13.21 -9.42
N SER A 88 -5.56 -12.82 -9.74
CA SER A 88 -4.40 -13.17 -8.91
C SER A 88 -4.35 -12.39 -7.59
N HIS A 89 -4.88 -11.17 -7.56
CA HIS A 89 -5.09 -10.40 -6.34
C HIS A 89 -6.18 -11.04 -5.46
N LEU A 90 -7.24 -11.62 -6.03
CA LEU A 90 -8.24 -12.39 -5.28
C LEU A 90 -7.66 -13.67 -4.68
N ASP A 91 -6.85 -14.42 -5.42
CA ASP A 91 -6.20 -15.63 -4.91
C ASP A 91 -5.21 -15.31 -3.78
N ARG A 92 -4.43 -14.22 -3.94
CA ARG A 92 -3.58 -13.69 -2.86
C ARG A 92 -4.38 -13.20 -1.66
N LEU A 93 -5.52 -12.55 -1.88
CA LEU A 93 -6.40 -12.10 -0.79
C LEU A 93 -6.95 -13.32 -0.03
N GLN A 94 -7.33 -14.37 -0.74
CA GLN A 94 -7.84 -15.60 -0.15
C GLN A 94 -6.76 -16.37 0.63
N VAL A 95 -5.51 -16.37 0.16
CA VAL A 95 -4.35 -16.87 0.92
C VAL A 95 -4.11 -16.02 2.17
N VAL A 96 -4.11 -14.69 2.05
CA VAL A 96 -3.91 -13.77 3.19
C VAL A 96 -5.04 -13.89 4.23
N GLU A 97 -6.30 -14.07 3.81
CA GLU A 97 -7.42 -14.32 4.73
C GLU A 97 -7.25 -15.67 5.46
N LYS A 98 -6.80 -16.70 4.75
CA LYS A 98 -6.54 -18.01 5.34
C LYS A 98 -5.35 -17.98 6.29
N GLU A 99 -4.29 -17.23 5.96
CA GLU A 99 -3.15 -16.97 6.84
C GLU A 99 -3.55 -16.15 8.05
N ILE A 100 -4.40 -15.11 7.92
CA ILE A 100 -4.93 -14.34 9.06
C ILE A 100 -5.82 -15.21 9.95
N ALA A 101 -6.62 -16.12 9.37
CA ALA A 101 -7.41 -17.08 10.14
C ALA A 101 -6.52 -18.09 10.89
N ALA A 102 -5.45 -18.57 10.25
CA ALA A 102 -4.45 -19.45 10.85
C ALA A 102 -3.58 -18.72 11.90
N LEU A 103 -3.25 -17.45 11.69
CA LEU A 103 -2.56 -16.61 12.68
C LEU A 103 -3.47 -16.28 13.85
N LYS A 104 -4.78 -16.13 13.62
CA LYS A 104 -5.77 -15.93 14.68
C LYS A 104 -5.94 -17.18 15.54
N SER A 105 -5.92 -18.38 14.95
CA SER A 105 -5.86 -19.63 15.72
C SER A 105 -4.48 -19.84 16.37
N ALA A 106 -3.40 -19.40 15.74
CA ALA A 106 -2.08 -19.22 16.35
C ALA A 106 -2.02 -18.05 17.34
N GLY A 107 -3.13 -17.36 17.60
CA GLY A 107 -3.32 -16.50 18.77
C GLY A 107 -3.01 -17.22 20.09
N ALA A 108 -2.99 -18.56 20.07
CA ALA A 108 -2.39 -19.42 21.08
C ALA A 108 -0.95 -19.03 21.48
N VAL A 109 -0.16 -18.40 20.61
CA VAL A 109 1.20 -17.93 20.94
C VAL A 109 1.18 -16.89 22.07
N LYS A 110 0.14 -16.06 22.19
CA LYS A 110 0.00 -15.12 23.32
C LYS A 110 -0.31 -15.87 24.62
N ASP A 111 -1.20 -16.84 24.56
CA ASP A 111 -1.56 -17.67 25.72
C ASP A 111 -0.37 -18.51 26.18
N ASP A 112 0.41 -19.06 25.24
CA ASP A 112 1.65 -19.80 25.51
C ASP A 112 2.72 -18.90 26.14
N VAL A 113 2.90 -17.67 25.66
CA VAL A 113 3.85 -16.70 26.25
C VAL A 113 3.44 -16.33 27.68
N THR A 114 2.15 -16.14 27.95
CA THR A 114 1.68 -15.86 29.32
C THR A 114 1.85 -17.07 30.23
N LYS A 115 1.63 -18.28 29.72
CA LYS A 115 1.85 -19.54 30.45
C LYS A 115 3.33 -19.74 30.79
N VAL A 116 4.23 -19.59 29.81
CA VAL A 116 5.70 -19.69 30.01
C VAL A 116 6.18 -18.62 30.99
N ARG A 117 5.65 -17.39 30.92
CA ARG A 117 5.98 -16.34 31.90
C ARG A 117 5.50 -16.72 33.31
N GLY A 118 4.38 -17.41 33.44
CA GLY A 118 3.87 -17.96 34.70
C GLY A 118 4.76 -19.09 35.24
N GLU A 119 5.18 -20.03 34.39
CA GLU A 119 6.09 -21.11 34.75
C GLU A 119 7.47 -20.58 35.17
N MET A 120 8.01 -19.60 34.44
CA MET A 120 9.28 -18.93 34.78
C MET A 120 9.22 -18.25 36.16
N LYS A 121 8.12 -17.55 36.47
CA LYS A 121 7.95 -16.94 37.80
C LYS A 121 7.89 -17.99 38.90
N LYS A 122 7.17 -19.09 38.69
CA LYS A 122 7.10 -20.20 39.66
C LYS A 122 8.48 -20.80 39.93
N VAL A 123 9.29 -21.02 38.90
CA VAL A 123 10.67 -21.52 39.05
C VAL A 123 11.54 -20.52 39.82
N TYR A 124 11.42 -19.23 39.52
CA TYR A 124 12.16 -18.18 40.22
C TYR A 124 11.78 -18.11 41.71
N ASP A 125 10.49 -18.09 42.01
CA ASP A 125 9.98 -18.02 43.39
C ASP A 125 10.34 -19.31 44.18
N GLY A 126 10.30 -20.47 43.53
CA GLY A 126 10.72 -21.75 44.10
C GLY A 126 12.20 -21.77 44.45
N LEU A 127 13.06 -21.38 43.49
CA LEU A 127 14.51 -21.31 43.72
C LEU A 127 14.87 -20.27 44.80
N HIS A 128 14.14 -19.16 44.85
CA HIS A 128 14.34 -18.14 45.88
C HIS A 128 13.99 -18.65 47.28
N LEU A 129 12.91 -19.44 47.41
CA LEU A 129 12.54 -20.11 48.66
C LEU A 129 13.59 -21.13 49.09
N GLU A 130 14.08 -21.95 48.17
CA GLU A 130 15.14 -22.92 48.45
C GLU A 130 16.43 -22.24 48.90
N LEU A 131 16.82 -21.11 48.29
CA LEU A 131 17.98 -20.34 48.74
C LEU A 131 17.78 -19.77 50.15
N LEU A 132 16.58 -19.31 50.46
CA LEU A 132 16.25 -18.79 51.78
C LEU A 132 16.33 -19.89 52.84
N ASP A 133 15.81 -21.08 52.52
CA ASP A 133 15.85 -22.26 53.37
C ASP A 133 17.30 -22.74 53.59
N LEU A 134 18.11 -22.80 52.52
CA LEU A 134 19.53 -23.12 52.61
C LEU A 134 20.27 -22.15 53.53
N ARG A 135 19.99 -20.86 53.43
CA ARG A 135 20.63 -19.84 54.27
C ARG A 135 20.22 -19.99 55.73
N ALA A 136 18.95 -20.26 56.01
CA ALA A 136 18.47 -20.51 57.37
C ALA A 136 19.14 -21.77 57.95
N HIS A 137 19.30 -22.82 57.14
CA HIS A 137 19.97 -24.04 57.54
C HIS A 137 21.46 -23.83 57.86
N VAL A 138 22.19 -23.12 57.01
CA VAL A 138 23.61 -22.77 57.27
C VAL A 138 23.74 -21.95 58.56
N TRP A 139 22.84 -21.00 58.77
CA TRP A 139 22.85 -20.18 59.99
C TRP A 139 22.60 -21.02 61.25
N GLY A 140 21.67 -21.98 61.20
CA GLY A 140 21.43 -22.91 62.30
C GLY A 140 22.66 -23.75 62.65
N VAL A 141 23.34 -24.29 61.62
CA VAL A 141 24.57 -25.08 61.81
C VAL A 141 25.70 -24.23 62.41
N GLU A 142 25.87 -22.99 61.95
CA GLU A 142 26.89 -22.08 62.49
C GLU A 142 26.61 -21.74 63.95
N GLN A 143 25.35 -21.52 64.32
CA GLN A 143 24.96 -21.26 65.70
C GLN A 143 25.20 -22.47 66.60
N ASP A 144 24.91 -23.68 66.12
CA ASP A 144 25.15 -24.90 66.88
C ASP A 144 26.65 -25.17 67.07
N LEU A 145 27.48 -24.91 66.05
CA LEU A 145 28.93 -24.96 66.18
C LEU A 145 29.43 -23.96 67.24
N GLN A 146 28.93 -22.73 67.23
CA GLN A 146 29.31 -21.72 68.24
C GLN A 146 28.90 -22.12 69.67
N LYS A 147 27.75 -22.80 69.84
CA LYS A 147 27.36 -23.35 71.16
C LYS A 147 28.34 -24.43 71.60
N VAL A 148 28.67 -25.38 70.73
CA VAL A 148 29.61 -26.47 71.04
C VAL A 148 31.00 -25.94 71.38
N VAL A 149 31.50 -24.93 70.65
CA VAL A 149 32.79 -24.30 70.94
C VAL A 149 32.81 -23.68 72.33
N LYS A 150 31.77 -22.90 72.70
CA LYS A 150 31.69 -22.25 74.02
C LYS A 150 31.57 -23.26 75.17
N THR A 151 30.79 -24.33 74.98
CA THR A 151 30.68 -25.40 75.99
C THR A 151 31.98 -26.16 76.15
N GLY A 152 32.66 -26.51 75.04
CA GLY A 152 33.95 -27.19 75.08
C GLY A 152 35.05 -26.37 75.74
N GLU A 153 35.06 -25.04 75.54
CA GLU A 153 35.98 -24.15 76.26
C GLU A 153 35.71 -24.16 77.77
N GLY A 154 34.44 -24.05 78.17
CA GLY A 154 34.03 -24.06 79.59
C GLY A 154 34.36 -25.37 80.31
N ASP A 155 34.16 -26.50 79.65
CA ASP A 155 34.49 -27.82 80.19
C ASP A 155 36.01 -28.00 80.34
N PHE A 156 36.80 -27.48 79.40
CA PHE A 156 38.26 -27.52 79.46
C PHE A 156 38.82 -26.66 80.61
N TYR A 157 38.27 -25.45 80.81
CA TYR A 157 38.64 -24.60 81.94
C TYR A 157 38.23 -25.21 83.29
N SER A 158 37.08 -25.87 83.36
CA SER A 158 36.61 -26.55 84.56
C SER A 158 37.49 -27.76 84.90
N LEU A 159 37.87 -28.58 83.91
CA LEU A 159 38.81 -29.69 84.08
C LEU A 159 40.21 -29.22 84.50
N LEU A 160 40.72 -28.13 83.93
CA LEU A 160 42.00 -27.54 84.32
C LEU A 160 41.99 -27.03 85.78
N LEU A 161 40.91 -26.39 86.22
CA LEU A 161 40.77 -25.91 87.59
C LEU A 161 40.67 -27.07 88.60
N VAL A 162 39.92 -28.13 88.28
CA VAL A 162 39.84 -29.34 89.11
C VAL A 162 41.22 -30.01 89.21
N ASN A 163 41.94 -30.15 88.10
CA ASN A 163 43.28 -30.76 88.11
C ASN A 163 44.30 -29.93 88.93
N LYS A 164 44.25 -28.59 88.79
CA LYS A 164 45.12 -27.69 89.55
C LYS A 164 44.81 -27.67 91.06
N ALA A 165 43.52 -27.76 91.43
CA ALA A 165 43.11 -27.89 92.83
C ALA A 165 43.55 -29.24 93.43
N GLN A 166 43.48 -30.33 92.67
CA GLN A 166 43.92 -31.65 93.12
C GLN A 166 45.43 -31.71 93.37
N HIS A 167 46.24 -31.01 92.56
CA HIS A 167 47.69 -30.90 92.74
C HIS A 167 48.12 -29.99 93.90
N ALA A 168 47.26 -29.10 94.40
CA ALA A 168 47.56 -28.23 95.54
C ALA A 168 47.22 -28.86 96.90
N CYS A 169 46.52 -30.00 96.91
CA CYS A 169 46.03 -30.69 98.12
C CYS A 169 46.78 -32.00 98.43
N ASN A 170 47.87 -32.27 97.71
CA ASN A 170 48.77 -33.42 97.89
C ASN A 170 50.20 -32.90 98.07
#